data_AF-A0A448ZXI3-F1
#
_entry.id   AF-A0A448ZXI3-F1
#
_cell.length_a   1.000
_cell.length_b   1.000
_cell.length_c   1.000
_cell.angle_alpha   90.00
_cell.angle_beta   90.00
_cell.angle_gamma   90.00
#
_symmetry.space_group_name_H-M   'P 1'
#
loop_
_entity.id
_entity.type
_entity.pdbx_description
1 polymer ?
#
loop_
_entity_poly.entity_id
_entity_poly.type
_entity_poly.pdbx_seq_one_letter_code
_entity_poly.pdbx_strand_id
1 'polypeptide(L)'
;MANETPQQKPAATTAQSQAQAQKPAAQQAQVQKTTTTQTAQAQTQGQTVKKFYILERTNPVTKKLGFYFNEIGTKNPARGFLNFIDALKSFILVGRESKVPCVLYFHRLGSYRGFVTLEQASVILYKISKIKIDNTKIIAQLEANKLIQPLTANKYASDTTMAVAIQEFDLDEKAKDVKITVLSPLKKIDEIVMGDIRAELPGFTVEIAKILINDDKLDVYYAIKKDASKSSVFIKSLSGFGGKIQLSTARSIYEDMQMKSRSDNKLSAKFESKAWIFLSVLSVAAVITFILFVIIALKVFKMK
;
A
#
# COMPACT_ATOMS: atom_id res chain seq x y z
N MET A 1 -92.10 71.99 -16.94
CA MET A 1 -91.60 72.21 -15.57
C MET A 1 -92.18 71.08 -14.71
N ALA A 2 -91.48 69.96 -14.54
CA ALA A 2 -90.36 69.67 -13.60
C ALA A 2 -90.88 69.22 -12.22
N ASN A 3 -90.42 68.15 -11.57
CA ASN A 3 -89.52 67.04 -11.96
C ASN A 3 -89.74 65.85 -11.00
N GLU A 4 -89.18 64.70 -11.36
CA GLU A 4 -89.63 63.33 -11.03
C GLU A 4 -89.08 62.66 -9.76
N THR A 5 -89.86 61.64 -9.35
CA THR A 5 -89.76 60.51 -8.40
C THR A 5 -88.72 59.42 -8.83
N PRO A 6 -88.69 58.15 -8.32
CA PRO A 6 -89.07 57.52 -7.03
C PRO A 6 -88.10 56.37 -6.52
N GLN A 7 -88.42 55.78 -5.34
CA GLN A 7 -88.49 54.33 -4.91
C GLN A 7 -87.37 53.30 -5.26
N GLN A 8 -87.21 52.13 -4.61
CA GLN A 8 -87.51 51.49 -3.30
C GLN A 8 -86.81 50.09 -3.33
N LYS A 9 -86.47 49.57 -2.13
CA LYS A 9 -85.99 48.21 -1.66
C LYS A 9 -86.51 46.93 -2.41
N PRO A 10 -86.23 45.65 -1.96
CA PRO A 10 -85.04 44.84 -1.55
C PRO A 10 -85.00 43.43 -2.25
N ALA A 11 -84.03 42.54 -1.92
CA ALA A 11 -84.25 41.11 -1.52
C ALA A 11 -82.98 40.21 -1.61
N ALA A 12 -83.01 39.09 -0.88
CA ALA A 12 -81.93 38.14 -0.58
C ALA A 12 -81.81 36.96 -1.59
N THR A 13 -80.74 36.14 -1.48
CA THR A 13 -80.70 34.65 -1.33
C THR A 13 -79.41 34.00 -1.91
N THR A 14 -78.95 32.99 -1.19
CA THR A 14 -77.93 31.92 -1.35
C THR A 14 -77.56 31.40 -2.75
N ALA A 15 -76.27 31.04 -2.99
CA ALA A 15 -75.85 29.79 -3.67
C ALA A 15 -74.30 29.65 -3.82
N GLN A 16 -73.83 28.41 -3.70
CA GLN A 16 -72.48 27.91 -4.04
C GLN A 16 -72.31 27.81 -5.57
N SER A 17 -71.08 27.91 -6.10
CA SER A 17 -70.44 26.89 -6.97
C SER A 17 -69.23 27.43 -7.79
N GLN A 18 -68.12 26.72 -7.63
CA GLN A 18 -67.10 26.26 -8.60
C GLN A 18 -66.82 26.99 -9.94
N ALA A 19 -65.51 27.24 -10.10
CA ALA A 19 -64.63 26.82 -11.20
C ALA A 19 -64.49 27.63 -12.51
N GLN A 20 -63.19 27.76 -12.84
CA GLN A 20 -62.56 27.72 -14.17
C GLN A 20 -62.43 29.00 -15.02
N ALA A 21 -61.15 29.41 -15.15
CA ALA A 21 -60.36 29.36 -16.39
C ALA A 21 -59.77 30.70 -16.88
N GLN A 22 -58.63 30.54 -17.58
CA GLN A 22 -58.04 31.42 -18.61
C GLN A 22 -56.96 32.44 -18.21
N LYS A 23 -55.71 32.04 -18.49
CA LYS A 23 -54.59 32.85 -19.04
C LYS A 23 -54.99 33.41 -20.45
N PRO A 24 -54.16 34.21 -21.17
CA PRO A 24 -52.99 35.05 -20.82
C PRO A 24 -52.99 36.46 -21.48
N ALA A 25 -52.11 37.39 -21.07
CA ALA A 25 -51.61 38.45 -21.95
C ALA A 25 -50.21 38.92 -21.50
N ALA A 26 -49.33 39.12 -22.45
CA ALA A 26 -47.89 39.38 -22.30
C ALA A 26 -47.56 40.82 -22.71
N GLN A 27 -46.54 41.44 -22.09
CA GLN A 27 -45.34 41.94 -22.79
C GLN A 27 -44.32 42.61 -21.85
N GLN A 28 -43.10 42.07 -21.92
CA GLN A 28 -41.76 42.70 -21.99
C GLN A 28 -41.33 43.71 -20.91
N ALA A 29 -40.07 43.86 -20.54
CA ALA A 29 -38.84 43.06 -20.53
C ALA A 29 -37.81 44.02 -19.93
N GLN A 30 -37.13 43.67 -18.83
CA GLN A 30 -35.78 44.18 -18.57
C GLN A 30 -35.01 43.24 -17.64
N VAL A 31 -33.72 43.19 -17.92
CA VAL A 31 -32.77 42.12 -17.64
C VAL A 31 -32.06 42.37 -16.31
N GLN A 32 -31.94 41.35 -15.45
CA GLN A 32 -30.74 41.17 -14.63
C GLN A 32 -30.55 39.70 -14.24
N LYS A 33 -29.40 39.15 -14.66
CA LYS A 33 -28.92 37.82 -14.33
C LYS A 33 -28.54 37.74 -12.85
N THR A 34 -29.04 36.73 -12.14
CA THR A 34 -28.20 35.95 -11.24
C THR A 34 -28.76 34.53 -11.12
N THR A 35 -28.00 33.57 -11.62
CA THR A 35 -28.31 32.15 -11.60
C THR A 35 -28.00 31.59 -10.21
N THR A 36 -29.00 31.02 -9.53
CA THR A 36 -28.75 30.09 -8.42
C THR A 36 -29.75 28.95 -8.52
N THR A 37 -29.34 27.91 -9.25
CA THR A 37 -30.04 26.64 -9.29
C THR A 37 -29.84 25.93 -7.96
N GLN A 38 -30.93 25.75 -7.23
CA GLN A 38 -31.04 24.78 -6.15
C GLN A 38 -30.70 23.38 -6.69
N THR A 39 -29.99 22.55 -5.92
CA THR A 39 -30.40 21.14 -5.81
C THR A 39 -29.83 20.50 -4.55
N ALA A 40 -30.78 20.05 -3.74
CA ALA A 40 -30.75 19.04 -2.70
C ALA A 40 -29.45 18.20 -2.57
N GLN A 41 -28.88 18.28 -1.37
CA GLN A 41 -27.97 17.30 -0.82
C GLN A 41 -28.73 15.96 -0.65
N ALA A 42 -28.50 15.02 -1.56
CA ALA A 42 -28.77 13.62 -1.28
C ALA A 42 -27.58 13.08 -0.47
N GLN A 43 -27.76 12.97 0.85
CA GLN A 43 -26.90 12.15 1.71
C GLN A 43 -27.00 10.70 1.25
N THR A 44 -26.00 10.19 0.54
CA THR A 44 -25.85 8.76 0.29
C THR A 44 -25.39 8.09 1.59
N GLN A 45 -26.26 7.27 2.17
CA GLN A 45 -25.95 6.40 3.30
C GLN A 45 -24.65 5.63 3.04
N GLY A 46 -23.72 5.72 4.00
CA GLY A 46 -22.32 5.37 3.84
C GLY A 46 -22.08 3.88 3.63
N GLN A 47 -21.89 3.48 2.38
CA GLN A 47 -21.22 2.23 2.06
C GLN A 47 -19.74 2.41 2.43
N THR A 48 -19.27 1.72 3.48
CA THR A 48 -17.85 1.75 3.85
C THR A 48 -17.03 1.20 2.69
N VAL A 49 -16.19 2.02 2.07
CA VAL A 49 -15.30 1.60 0.98
C VAL A 49 -13.87 1.61 1.48
N LYS A 50 -13.16 0.49 1.30
CA LYS A 50 -11.74 0.41 1.60
C LYS A 50 -10.94 1.03 0.46
N LYS A 51 -9.97 1.87 0.82
CA LYS A 51 -9.17 2.63 -0.13
C LYS A 51 -7.72 2.17 -0.01
N PHE A 52 -7.09 1.88 -1.14
CA PHE A 52 -5.73 1.40 -1.23
C PHE A 52 -4.93 2.24 -2.22
N TYR A 53 -3.61 2.21 -2.16
CA TYR A 53 -2.76 2.83 -3.17
C TYR A 53 -1.67 1.89 -3.67
N ILE A 54 -1.25 2.08 -4.92
CA ILE A 54 0.04 1.63 -5.45
C ILE A 54 0.84 2.86 -5.85
N LEU A 55 2.04 2.95 -5.29
CA LEU A 55 2.91 4.09 -5.41
C LEU A 55 4.23 3.73 -6.08
N GLU A 56 4.49 4.35 -7.23
CA GLU A 56 5.76 4.29 -7.93
C GLU A 56 6.80 5.16 -7.21
N ARG A 57 7.90 4.54 -6.76
CA ARG A 57 9.03 5.26 -6.18
C ARG A 57 10.35 4.55 -6.45
N THR A 58 11.39 5.33 -6.71
CA THR A 58 12.77 4.85 -6.68
C THR A 58 13.20 4.59 -5.24
N ASN A 59 13.65 3.37 -4.95
CA ASN A 59 14.22 3.02 -3.67
C ASN A 59 15.52 3.82 -3.48
N PRO A 60 15.67 4.58 -2.36
CA PRO A 60 16.79 5.49 -2.18
C PRO A 60 18.14 4.78 -2.03
N VAL A 61 18.13 3.50 -1.60
CA VAL A 61 19.32 2.67 -1.39
C VAL A 61 19.73 1.97 -2.67
N THR A 62 18.79 1.24 -3.29
CA THR A 62 19.12 0.41 -4.47
C THR A 62 19.07 1.20 -5.77
N LYS A 63 18.54 2.42 -5.75
CA LYS A 63 18.27 3.26 -6.92
C LYS A 63 17.36 2.60 -7.97
N LYS A 64 16.67 1.51 -7.60
CA LYS A 64 15.73 0.80 -8.46
C LYS A 64 14.31 1.30 -8.22
N LEU A 65 13.54 1.42 -9.29
CA LEU A 65 12.11 1.68 -9.21
C LEU A 65 11.41 0.49 -8.53
N GLY A 66 10.48 0.79 -7.64
CA GLY A 66 9.58 -0.19 -7.02
C GLY A 66 8.18 0.38 -6.83
N PHE A 67 7.26 -0.49 -6.42
CA PHE A 67 5.84 -0.19 -6.22
C PHE A 67 5.44 -0.52 -4.79
N TYR A 68 4.90 0.46 -4.07
CA TYR A 68 4.52 0.29 -2.68
C TYR A 68 3.00 0.26 -2.57
N PHE A 69 2.46 -0.80 -1.96
CA PHE A 69 1.04 -1.05 -1.82
C PHE A 69 0.60 -1.01 -0.35
N ASN A 70 -0.47 -0.26 -0.05
CA ASN A 70 -1.04 -0.21 1.30
C ASN A 70 -2.53 0.19 1.31
N GLU A 71 -3.20 -0.04 2.44
CA GLU A 71 -4.54 0.49 2.75
C GLU A 71 -4.40 1.89 3.37
N ILE A 72 -5.14 2.86 2.82
CA ILE A 72 -5.10 4.26 3.27
C ILE A 72 -5.71 4.40 4.66
N GLY A 73 -5.05 5.15 5.54
CA GLY A 73 -5.52 5.41 6.91
C GLY A 73 -5.28 4.24 7.86
N THR A 74 -4.48 3.25 7.45
CA THR A 74 -4.04 2.17 8.32
C THR A 74 -2.60 2.39 8.77
N LYS A 75 -2.28 1.96 9.99
CA LYS A 75 -0.91 2.04 10.54
C LYS A 75 0.02 0.95 10.00
N ASN A 76 -0.47 0.11 9.09
CA ASN A 76 0.31 -0.99 8.55
C ASN A 76 1.33 -0.45 7.56
N PRO A 77 2.53 -1.05 7.50
CA PRO A 77 3.54 -0.57 6.60
C PRO A 77 3.23 -0.91 5.14
N ALA A 78 3.58 0.02 4.24
CA ALA A 78 3.42 -0.24 2.81
C ALA A 78 4.29 -1.40 2.35
N ARG A 79 3.68 -2.37 1.66
CA ARG A 79 4.37 -3.54 1.11
C ARG A 79 5.05 -3.16 -0.20
N GLY A 80 6.38 -3.30 -0.28
CA GLY A 80 7.19 -2.89 -1.44
C GLY A 80 7.47 -4.01 -2.45
N PHE A 81 7.08 -3.84 -3.71
CA PHE A 81 7.23 -4.79 -4.80
C PHE A 81 8.21 -4.28 -5.85
N LEU A 82 8.98 -5.19 -6.46
CA LEU A 82 9.87 -4.84 -7.58
C LEU A 82 9.10 -4.62 -8.89
N ASN A 83 7.97 -5.33 -9.08
CA ASN A 83 7.15 -5.24 -10.28
C ASN A 83 5.74 -4.76 -9.96
N PHE A 84 5.17 -4.00 -10.89
CA PHE A 84 3.82 -3.47 -10.76
C PHE A 84 2.78 -4.60 -10.71
N ILE A 85 2.97 -5.64 -11.52
CA ILE A 85 2.06 -6.79 -11.59
C ILE A 85 1.92 -7.48 -10.23
N ASP A 86 2.99 -7.59 -9.46
CA ASP A 86 2.97 -8.25 -8.15
C ASP A 86 2.24 -7.39 -7.10
N ALA A 87 2.40 -6.07 -7.18
CA ALA A 87 1.63 -5.13 -6.36
C ALA A 87 0.13 -5.17 -6.70
N LEU A 88 -0.22 -5.21 -8.01
CA LEU A 88 -1.60 -5.30 -8.47
C LEU A 88 -2.25 -6.63 -8.05
N LYS A 89 -1.53 -7.75 -8.17
CA LYS A 89 -1.99 -9.05 -7.66
C LYS A 89 -2.26 -9.00 -6.16
N SER A 90 -1.40 -8.33 -5.40
CA SER A 90 -1.58 -8.19 -3.95
C SER A 90 -2.84 -7.39 -3.60
N PHE A 91 -3.13 -6.31 -4.33
CA PHE A 91 -4.40 -5.61 -4.20
C PHE A 91 -5.60 -6.52 -4.52
N ILE A 92 -5.55 -7.27 -5.62
CA ILE A 92 -6.65 -8.16 -6.02
C ILE A 92 -6.91 -9.24 -4.97
N LEU A 93 -5.85 -9.83 -4.40
CA LEU A 93 -5.96 -10.82 -3.33
C LEU A 93 -6.67 -10.22 -2.09
N VAL A 94 -6.15 -9.10 -1.57
CA VAL A 94 -6.73 -8.43 -0.40
C VAL A 94 -8.15 -7.95 -0.67
N GLY A 95 -8.41 -7.44 -1.86
CA GLY A 95 -9.73 -6.96 -2.27
C GLY A 95 -10.77 -8.07 -2.37
N ARG A 96 -10.39 -9.28 -2.80
CA ARG A 96 -11.29 -10.44 -2.86
C ARG A 96 -11.69 -10.98 -1.49
N GLU A 97 -10.80 -10.84 -0.50
CA GLU A 97 -11.09 -11.20 0.88
C GLU A 97 -11.96 -10.15 1.60
N SER A 98 -12.07 -8.95 1.03
CA SER A 98 -12.86 -7.86 1.59
C SER A 98 -14.36 -8.10 1.41
N LYS A 99 -15.13 -7.89 2.50
CA LYS A 99 -16.60 -7.89 2.48
C LYS A 99 -17.20 -6.57 1.98
N VAL A 100 -16.36 -5.58 1.75
CA VAL A 100 -16.76 -4.22 1.34
C VAL A 100 -16.07 -3.81 0.04
N PRO A 101 -16.65 -2.88 -0.75
CA PRO A 101 -16.03 -2.42 -1.98
C PRO A 101 -14.62 -1.87 -1.75
N CYS A 102 -13.73 -2.14 -2.70
CA CYS A 102 -12.34 -1.70 -2.65
C CYS A 102 -12.01 -0.81 -3.84
N VAL A 103 -11.26 0.26 -3.57
CA VAL A 103 -10.75 1.19 -4.57
C VAL A 103 -9.24 1.25 -4.47
N LEU A 104 -8.55 1.16 -5.61
CA LEU A 104 -7.11 1.29 -5.71
C LEU A 104 -6.75 2.58 -6.46
N TYR A 105 -5.93 3.42 -5.83
CA TYR A 105 -5.38 4.63 -6.41
C TYR A 105 -3.95 4.38 -6.93
N PHE A 106 -3.62 4.97 -8.08
CA PHE A 106 -2.28 4.90 -8.66
C PHE A 106 -1.56 6.23 -8.49
N HIS A 107 -0.32 6.16 -8.02
CA HIS A 107 0.50 7.33 -7.80
C HIS A 107 1.84 7.20 -8.52
N ARG A 108 2.21 8.23 -9.29
CA ARG A 108 3.41 8.29 -10.11
C ARG A 108 3.98 9.69 -10.11
N LEU A 109 5.30 9.81 -9.96
CA LEU A 109 6.03 11.09 -9.96
C LEU A 109 5.46 12.12 -8.96
N GLY A 110 5.15 11.69 -7.74
CA GLY A 110 4.68 12.63 -6.70
C GLY A 110 3.19 12.97 -6.77
N SER A 111 2.43 12.45 -7.74
CA SER A 111 1.00 12.75 -7.88
C SER A 111 0.14 11.52 -8.17
N TYR A 112 -1.12 11.58 -7.74
CA TYR A 112 -2.13 10.62 -8.13
C TYR A 112 -2.50 10.76 -9.61
N ARG A 113 -2.59 9.64 -10.32
CA ARG A 113 -2.86 9.57 -11.76
C ARG A 113 -4.26 9.07 -12.08
N GLY A 114 -4.87 8.34 -11.17
CA GLY A 114 -6.18 7.76 -11.37
C GLY A 114 -6.48 6.67 -10.36
N PHE A 115 -7.60 6.00 -10.55
CA PHE A 115 -8.05 4.93 -9.69
C PHE A 115 -8.76 3.82 -10.46
N VAL A 116 -8.93 2.68 -9.82
CA VAL A 116 -9.73 1.56 -10.30
C VAL A 116 -10.48 0.88 -9.16
N THR A 117 -11.56 0.20 -9.52
CA THR A 117 -12.25 -0.78 -8.69
C THR A 117 -11.53 -2.14 -8.72
N LEU A 118 -11.94 -3.05 -7.85
CA LEU A 118 -11.39 -4.42 -7.80
C LEU A 118 -11.60 -5.18 -9.12
N GLU A 119 -12.78 -5.03 -9.74
CA GLU A 119 -13.13 -5.66 -11.01
C GLU A 119 -12.23 -5.13 -12.13
N GLN A 120 -12.07 -3.81 -12.19
CA GLN A 120 -11.20 -3.15 -13.17
C GLN A 120 -9.73 -3.55 -12.98
N ALA A 121 -9.24 -3.65 -11.74
CA ALA A 121 -7.89 -4.13 -11.47
C ALA A 121 -7.67 -5.56 -12.01
N SER A 122 -8.66 -6.44 -11.87
CA SER A 122 -8.60 -7.80 -12.42
C SER A 122 -8.53 -7.80 -13.96
N VAL A 123 -9.30 -6.93 -14.61
CA VAL A 123 -9.25 -6.74 -16.08
C VAL A 123 -7.89 -6.19 -16.52
N ILE A 124 -7.35 -5.20 -15.80
CA ILE A 124 -6.01 -4.67 -16.07
C ILE A 124 -4.98 -5.78 -15.98
N LEU A 125 -4.98 -6.56 -14.89
CA LEU A 125 -4.02 -7.64 -14.68
C LEU A 125 -4.00 -8.60 -15.87
N TYR A 126 -5.18 -9.00 -16.36
CA TYR A 126 -5.30 -9.86 -17.54
C TYR A 126 -4.76 -9.23 -18.83
N LYS A 127 -5.05 -7.94 -19.06
CA LYS A 127 -4.58 -7.20 -20.25
C LYS A 127 -3.06 -7.04 -20.24
N ILE A 128 -2.50 -6.59 -19.12
CA ILE A 128 -1.06 -6.31 -19.01
C ILE A 128 -0.22 -7.58 -18.83
N SER A 129 -0.78 -8.70 -18.35
CA SER A 129 -0.03 -9.95 -18.29
C SER A 129 0.32 -10.49 -19.68
N LYS A 130 -0.39 -10.05 -20.72
CA LYS A 130 -0.15 -10.43 -22.12
C LYS A 130 0.77 -9.47 -22.87
N ILE A 131 1.08 -8.31 -22.28
CA ILE A 131 1.87 -7.26 -22.92
C ILE A 131 3.07 -7.01 -22.01
N LYS A 132 4.28 -7.23 -22.53
CA LYS A 132 5.49 -6.93 -21.76
C LYS A 132 5.68 -5.42 -21.66
N ILE A 133 5.14 -4.83 -20.60
CA ILE A 133 5.24 -3.40 -20.31
C ILE A 133 6.39 -3.15 -19.35
N ASP A 134 7.18 -2.11 -19.64
CA ASP A 134 8.22 -1.61 -18.73
C ASP A 134 7.58 -1.02 -17.47
N ASN A 135 8.03 -1.49 -16.30
CA ASN A 135 7.61 -1.00 -14.99
C ASN A 135 7.69 0.54 -14.89
N THR A 136 8.70 1.18 -15.48
CA THR A 136 8.90 2.64 -15.41
C THR A 136 7.83 3.46 -16.15
N LYS A 137 7.08 2.81 -17.06
CA LYS A 137 6.08 3.46 -17.91
C LYS A 137 4.68 2.95 -17.66
N ILE A 138 4.50 1.92 -16.82
CA ILE A 138 3.25 1.18 -16.75
C ILE A 138 2.07 2.04 -16.32
N ILE A 139 2.18 2.83 -15.26
CA ILE A 139 1.08 3.69 -14.80
C ILE A 139 0.73 4.75 -15.87
N ALA A 140 1.74 5.31 -16.54
CA ALA A 140 1.53 6.27 -17.63
C ALA A 140 0.80 5.63 -18.83
N GLN A 141 1.14 4.39 -19.17
CA GLN A 141 0.45 3.66 -20.24
C GLN A 141 -0.97 3.26 -19.84
N LEU A 142 -1.21 2.90 -18.59
CA LEU A 142 -2.57 2.62 -18.11
C LEU A 142 -3.45 3.86 -18.21
N GLU A 143 -2.92 5.04 -17.89
CA GLU A 143 -3.61 6.32 -18.04
C GLU A 143 -3.88 6.65 -19.51
N ALA A 144 -2.84 6.60 -20.36
CA ALA A 144 -2.96 6.93 -21.79
C ALA A 144 -3.97 6.02 -22.53
N ASN A 145 -4.03 4.74 -22.14
CA ASN A 145 -4.96 3.77 -22.72
C ASN A 145 -6.34 3.76 -22.03
N LYS A 146 -6.64 4.71 -21.14
CA LYS A 146 -7.90 4.82 -20.38
C LYS A 146 -8.26 3.54 -19.62
N LEU A 147 -7.25 2.81 -19.15
CA LEU A 147 -7.42 1.61 -18.34
C LEU A 147 -7.65 1.95 -16.86
N ILE A 148 -7.24 3.14 -16.42
CA ILE A 148 -7.57 3.70 -15.10
C ILE A 148 -8.53 4.88 -15.26
N GLN A 149 -9.37 5.11 -14.25
CA GLN A 149 -10.32 6.21 -14.24
C GLN A 149 -9.68 7.50 -13.70
N PRO A 150 -10.03 8.67 -14.25
CA PRO A 150 -9.58 9.95 -13.72
C PRO A 150 -10.13 10.16 -12.32
N LEU A 151 -9.38 10.83 -11.45
CA LEU A 151 -9.78 11.05 -10.05
C LEU A 151 -11.12 11.78 -9.91
N THR A 152 -11.46 12.64 -10.87
CA THR A 152 -12.75 13.35 -10.93
C THR A 152 -13.96 12.43 -11.07
N ALA A 153 -13.78 11.23 -11.62
CA ALA A 153 -14.84 10.22 -11.72
C ALA A 153 -14.98 9.39 -10.43
N ASN A 154 -14.15 9.65 -9.41
CA ASN A 154 -14.15 8.86 -8.20
C ASN A 154 -15.22 9.31 -7.22
N LYS A 155 -16.36 8.63 -7.26
CA LYS A 155 -17.45 8.82 -6.27
C LYS A 155 -17.07 8.47 -4.82
N TYR A 156 -15.87 7.93 -4.59
CA TYR A 156 -15.33 7.57 -3.28
C TYR A 156 -14.14 8.44 -2.85
N ALA A 157 -13.70 9.39 -3.68
CA ALA A 157 -12.62 10.30 -3.31
C ALA A 157 -13.10 11.36 -2.31
N SER A 158 -12.28 11.64 -1.31
CA SER A 158 -12.38 12.84 -0.48
C SER A 158 -10.98 13.44 -0.40
N ASP A 159 -10.86 14.75 -0.56
CA ASP A 159 -9.57 15.47 -0.61
C ASP A 159 -8.67 15.14 0.60
N THR A 160 -9.28 14.92 1.77
CA THR A 160 -8.61 14.50 3.01
C THR A 160 -7.90 13.15 2.91
N THR A 161 -8.45 12.17 2.16
CA THR A 161 -7.85 10.84 2.01
C THR A 161 -6.57 10.90 1.19
N MET A 162 -6.53 11.77 0.18
CA MET A 162 -5.41 11.85 -0.76
C MET A 162 -4.23 12.61 -0.14
N ALA A 163 -4.49 13.62 0.69
CA ALA A 163 -3.45 14.33 1.43
C ALA A 163 -2.80 13.47 2.53
N VAL A 164 -3.58 12.68 3.26
CA VAL A 164 -3.08 11.82 4.35
C VAL A 164 -2.11 10.75 3.82
N ALA A 165 -2.40 10.12 2.68
CA ALA A 165 -1.54 9.10 2.10
C ALA A 165 -0.20 9.66 1.56
N ILE A 166 -0.19 10.89 1.04
CA ILE A 166 1.06 11.56 0.64
C ILE A 166 1.90 11.88 1.89
N GLN A 167 1.26 12.33 2.98
CA GLN A 167 1.95 12.67 4.22
C GLN A 167 2.48 11.43 4.94
N GLU A 168 1.69 10.38 5.11
CA GLU A 168 2.12 9.09 5.71
C GLU A 168 3.31 8.49 4.93
N PHE A 169 3.30 8.61 3.60
CA PHE A 169 4.41 8.15 2.77
C PHE A 169 5.67 9.03 2.88
N ASP A 170 5.53 10.35 2.99
CA ASP A 170 6.70 11.20 3.23
C ASP A 170 7.35 10.84 4.58
N LEU A 171 6.54 10.55 5.60
CA LEU A 171 7.05 10.06 6.89
C LEU A 171 7.81 8.73 6.76
N ASP A 172 7.33 7.79 5.96
CA ASP A 172 8.05 6.52 5.70
C ASP A 172 9.42 6.73 5.08
N GLU A 173 9.61 7.80 4.34
CA GLU A 173 10.85 8.07 3.62
C GLU A 173 11.81 8.87 4.47
N LYS A 174 11.29 9.81 5.26
CA LYS A 174 12.05 10.42 6.36
C LYS A 174 12.49 9.39 7.40
N ALA A 175 11.71 8.34 7.64
CA ALA A 175 12.09 7.27 8.59
C ALA A 175 13.39 6.55 8.19
N LYS A 176 13.76 6.53 6.91
CA LYS A 176 15.00 5.90 6.45
C LYS A 176 16.25 6.67 6.90
N ASP A 177 16.11 7.96 7.13
CA ASP A 177 17.19 8.87 7.53
C ASP A 177 17.45 8.89 9.04
N VAL A 178 16.64 8.17 9.84
CA VAL A 178 16.83 8.04 11.29
C VAL A 178 18.24 7.53 11.59
N LYS A 179 18.97 8.26 12.43
CA LYS A 179 20.28 7.83 12.91
C LYS A 179 20.10 6.99 14.17
N ILE A 180 20.75 5.84 14.22
CA ILE A 180 20.74 4.96 15.39
C ILE A 180 22.16 4.84 15.91
N THR A 181 22.33 4.98 17.21
CA THR A 181 23.62 4.90 17.89
C THR A 181 23.48 4.04 19.15
N VAL A 182 24.51 3.25 19.44
CA VAL A 182 24.60 2.46 20.67
C VAL A 182 25.40 3.27 21.68
N LEU A 183 24.81 3.55 22.84
CA LEU A 183 25.43 4.31 23.93
C LEU A 183 26.51 3.49 24.65
N SER A 184 26.35 2.16 24.65
CA SER A 184 27.24 1.20 25.31
C SER A 184 27.88 0.23 24.30
N PRO A 185 28.70 0.69 23.34
CA PRO A 185 29.17 -0.14 22.22
C PRO A 185 30.16 -1.26 22.60
N LEU A 186 30.72 -1.19 23.82
CA LEU A 186 31.66 -2.17 24.36
C LEU A 186 30.98 -3.37 25.02
N LYS A 187 29.68 -3.27 25.32
CA LYS A 187 28.90 -4.41 25.81
C LYS A 187 28.77 -5.48 24.74
N LYS A 188 28.63 -6.72 25.17
CA LYS A 188 28.29 -7.82 24.26
C LYS A 188 26.85 -7.65 23.77
N ILE A 189 26.56 -8.19 22.59
CA ILE A 189 25.26 -8.01 21.92
C ILE A 189 24.07 -8.51 22.74
N ASP A 190 24.26 -9.57 23.51
CA ASP A 190 23.29 -10.20 24.41
C ASP A 190 22.98 -9.37 25.66
N GLU A 191 23.85 -8.44 26.02
CA GLU A 191 23.68 -7.52 27.15
C GLU A 191 23.07 -6.17 26.74
N ILE A 192 22.87 -5.94 25.44
CA ILE A 192 22.29 -4.69 24.94
C ILE A 192 20.80 -4.66 25.21
N VAL A 193 20.35 -3.64 25.93
CA VAL A 193 18.93 -3.37 26.18
C VAL A 193 18.44 -2.15 25.39
N MET A 194 17.12 -1.95 25.31
CA MET A 194 16.53 -0.84 24.55
C MET A 194 17.05 0.54 25.00
N GLY A 195 17.33 0.70 26.30
CA GLY A 195 17.89 1.94 26.85
C GLY A 195 19.33 2.25 26.40
N ASP A 196 20.06 1.27 25.89
CA ASP A 196 21.39 1.48 25.30
C ASP A 196 21.31 1.98 23.85
N ILE A 197 20.11 2.11 23.27
CA ILE A 197 19.90 2.52 21.88
C ILE A 197 19.32 3.95 21.84
N ARG A 198 20.04 4.84 21.16
CA ARG A 198 19.57 6.20 20.86
C ARG A 198 19.21 6.29 19.39
N ALA A 199 17.99 6.76 19.09
CA ALA A 199 17.52 6.95 17.74
C ALA A 199 17.00 8.38 17.54
N GLU A 200 17.46 9.07 16.50
CA GLU A 200 17.18 10.49 16.30
C GLU A 200 16.91 10.85 14.83
N LEU A 201 15.99 11.79 14.65
CA LEU A 201 15.74 12.47 13.39
C LEU A 201 15.20 13.89 13.68
N PRO A 202 15.91 14.97 13.28
CA PRO A 202 15.49 16.33 13.58
C PRO A 202 14.09 16.67 13.08
N GLY A 203 13.25 17.22 13.97
CA GLY A 203 11.86 17.59 13.64
C GLY A 203 10.85 16.44 13.71
N PHE A 204 11.25 15.26 14.18
CA PHE A 204 10.39 14.10 14.33
C PHE A 204 10.61 13.42 15.69
N THR A 205 9.55 12.80 16.23
CA THR A 205 9.70 11.90 17.37
C THR A 205 9.99 10.50 16.86
N VAL A 206 11.07 9.87 17.33
CA VAL A 206 11.42 8.49 16.96
C VAL A 206 11.01 7.53 18.08
N GLU A 207 10.21 6.52 17.75
CA GLU A 207 9.75 5.50 18.67
C GLU A 207 10.43 4.17 18.37
N ILE A 208 11.22 3.65 19.30
CA ILE A 208 11.77 2.30 19.23
C ILE A 208 10.71 1.33 19.75
N ALA A 209 10.23 0.45 18.88
CA ALA A 209 9.19 -0.51 19.21
C ALA A 209 9.75 -1.75 19.93
N LYS A 210 10.89 -2.27 19.44
CA LYS A 210 11.60 -3.42 20.03
C LYS A 210 13.01 -3.54 19.45
N ILE A 211 13.83 -4.34 20.12
CA ILE A 211 15.11 -4.82 19.60
C ILE A 211 15.09 -6.36 19.57
N LEU A 212 15.72 -6.96 18.57
CA LEU A 212 15.86 -8.41 18.44
C LEU A 212 17.27 -8.76 18.01
N ILE A 213 17.84 -9.80 18.61
CA ILE A 213 19.12 -10.35 18.17
C ILE A 213 18.82 -11.36 17.06
N ASN A 214 19.51 -11.20 15.93
CA ASN A 214 19.41 -12.08 14.78
C ASN A 214 20.84 -12.38 14.30
N ASP A 215 21.32 -13.57 14.64
CA ASP A 215 22.72 -13.98 14.52
C ASP A 215 23.68 -13.02 15.25
N ASP A 216 24.63 -12.42 14.52
CA ASP A 216 25.63 -11.48 15.01
C ASP A 216 25.16 -10.01 14.94
N LYS A 217 23.86 -9.79 14.73
CA LYS A 217 23.28 -8.46 14.51
C LYS A 217 22.15 -8.16 15.47
N LEU A 218 22.05 -6.90 15.84
CA LEU A 218 20.95 -6.37 16.64
C LEU A 218 20.01 -5.59 15.71
N ASP A 219 18.83 -6.14 15.45
CA ASP A 219 17.76 -5.51 14.70
C ASP A 219 16.99 -4.54 15.61
N VAL A 220 16.99 -3.25 15.25
CA VAL A 220 16.23 -2.21 15.93
C VAL A 220 14.99 -1.88 15.10
N TYR A 221 13.81 -2.12 15.67
CA TYR A 221 12.52 -1.82 15.06
C TYR A 221 12.06 -0.45 15.54
N TYR A 222 11.79 0.47 14.62
CA TYR A 222 11.44 1.84 14.97
C TYR A 222 10.43 2.45 14.00
N ALA A 223 9.74 3.51 14.42
CA ALA A 223 8.87 4.35 13.58
C ALA A 223 9.06 5.82 13.95
N ILE A 224 8.71 6.73 13.05
CA ILE A 224 8.73 8.17 13.33
C ILE A 224 7.32 8.74 13.40
N LYS A 225 7.15 9.80 14.17
CA LYS A 225 5.90 10.56 14.31
C LYS A 225 6.11 12.04 14.03
N LYS A 226 5.10 12.63 13.42
CA LYS A 226 4.92 14.08 13.30
C LYS A 226 3.44 14.39 13.46
N ASP A 227 3.11 15.21 14.45
CA ASP A 227 1.73 15.52 14.84
C ASP A 227 0.91 14.24 15.11
N ALA A 228 -0.25 14.09 14.46
CA ALA A 228 -1.11 12.89 14.59
C ALA A 228 -0.67 11.71 13.71
N SER A 229 0.28 11.92 12.78
CA SER A 229 0.66 10.95 11.75
C SER A 229 1.91 10.16 12.16
N LYS A 230 1.92 8.87 11.85
CA LYS A 230 3.00 7.93 12.21
C LYS A 230 3.44 7.15 10.97
N SER A 231 4.74 6.95 10.81
CA SER A 231 5.30 6.08 9.78
C SER A 231 5.02 4.60 10.07
N SER A 232 5.18 3.81 9.03
CA SER A 232 5.51 2.39 9.06
C SER A 232 6.64 2.06 10.03
N VAL A 233 6.69 0.81 10.50
CA VAL A 233 7.85 0.29 11.24
C VAL A 233 8.96 -0.08 10.26
N PHE A 234 10.13 0.51 10.49
CA PHE A 234 11.38 0.22 9.80
C PHE A 234 12.34 -0.53 10.71
N ILE A 235 13.32 -1.17 10.09
CA ILE A 235 14.34 -1.97 10.74
C ILE A 235 15.70 -1.47 10.27
N LYS A 236 16.61 -1.25 11.23
CA LYS A 236 18.05 -1.13 10.97
C LYS A 236 18.78 -2.15 11.83
N SER A 237 19.79 -2.80 11.25
CA SER A 237 20.65 -3.74 11.96
C SER A 237 21.94 -3.05 12.38
N LEU A 238 22.35 -3.30 13.61
CA LEU A 238 23.65 -2.95 14.15
C LEU A 238 24.52 -4.20 14.19
N SER A 239 25.79 -4.08 13.82
CA SER A 239 26.76 -5.18 13.87
C SER A 239 28.14 -4.66 14.31
N GLY A 240 29.06 -5.57 14.62
CA GLY A 240 30.43 -5.20 15.04
C GLY A 240 30.55 -4.81 16.51
N PHE A 241 29.69 -5.37 17.37
CA PHE A 241 29.77 -5.22 18.82
C PHE A 241 31.14 -5.69 19.35
N GLY A 242 31.69 -4.97 20.34
CA GLY A 242 33.07 -5.16 20.80
C GLY A 242 34.14 -4.51 19.92
N GLY A 243 33.74 -3.82 18.84
CA GLY A 243 34.62 -3.07 17.96
C GLY A 243 33.92 -1.85 17.36
N LYS A 244 34.17 -1.57 16.08
CA LYS A 244 33.51 -0.47 15.37
C LYS A 244 32.10 -0.87 14.94
N ILE A 245 31.10 -0.27 15.57
CA ILE A 245 29.69 -0.47 15.23
C ILE A 245 29.40 -0.04 13.79
N GLN A 246 28.73 -0.91 13.05
CA GLN A 246 28.25 -0.67 11.69
C GLN A 246 26.73 -0.66 11.68
N LEU A 247 26.15 0.27 10.93
CA LEU A 247 24.70 0.43 10.82
C LEU A 247 24.25 0.11 9.40
N SER A 248 23.25 -0.75 9.27
CA SER A 248 22.66 -1.07 7.98
C SER A 248 21.83 0.09 7.41
N THR A 249 21.53 0.02 6.13
CA THR A 249 20.45 0.82 5.54
C THR A 249 19.10 0.41 6.16
N ALA A 250 18.17 1.36 6.19
CA ALA A 250 16.80 1.10 6.66
C ALA A 250 16.08 0.15 5.69
N ARG A 251 15.32 -0.78 6.25
CA ARG A 251 14.45 -1.69 5.50
C ARG A 251 13.07 -1.76 6.12
N SER A 252 12.05 -1.94 5.31
CA SER A 252 10.68 -2.22 5.76
C SER A 252 10.55 -3.67 6.27
N ILE A 253 9.48 -3.98 7.01
CA ILE A 253 9.17 -5.36 7.44
C ILE A 253 9.08 -6.30 6.23
N TYR A 254 8.49 -5.84 5.13
CA TYR A 254 8.32 -6.68 3.94
C TYR A 254 9.65 -6.98 3.23
N GLU A 255 10.54 -6.00 3.15
CA GLU A 255 11.89 -6.21 2.62
C GLU A 255 12.69 -7.17 3.50
N ASP A 256 12.57 -7.06 4.83
CA ASP A 256 13.20 -8.00 5.77
C ASP A 256 12.71 -9.44 5.57
N MET A 257 11.40 -9.65 5.41
CA MET A 257 10.83 -10.97 5.12
C MET A 257 11.34 -11.54 3.79
N GLN A 258 11.42 -10.72 2.74
CA GLN A 258 11.96 -11.16 1.45
C GLN A 258 13.45 -11.51 1.54
N MET A 259 14.24 -10.75 2.29
CA MET A 259 15.66 -11.04 2.49
C MET A 259 15.84 -12.35 3.26
N LYS A 260 15.07 -12.57 4.33
CA LYS A 260 15.07 -13.82 5.10
C LYS A 260 14.71 -15.01 4.23
N SER A 261 13.58 -14.95 3.52
CA SER A 261 13.17 -16.02 2.59
C SER A 261 14.23 -16.34 1.52
N ARG A 262 14.92 -15.32 0.98
CA ARG A 262 16.02 -15.53 0.02
C ARG A 262 17.27 -16.13 0.68
N SER A 263 17.56 -15.76 1.93
CA SER A 263 18.69 -16.28 2.69
C SER A 263 18.48 -17.75 3.01
N ASP A 264 17.29 -18.11 3.49
CA ASP A 264 16.91 -19.49 3.83
C ASP A 264 16.99 -20.39 2.60
N ASN A 265 16.51 -19.93 1.44
CA ASN A 265 16.63 -20.65 0.18
C ASN A 265 18.08 -20.83 -0.29
N LYS A 266 18.98 -19.89 0.01
CA LYS A 266 20.40 -20.05 -0.30
C LYS A 266 21.09 -21.01 0.65
N LEU A 267 20.72 -20.99 1.93
CA LEU A 267 21.28 -21.88 2.94
C LEU A 267 20.87 -23.34 2.66
N SER A 268 19.61 -23.58 2.32
CA SER A 268 19.13 -24.90 1.92
C SER A 268 19.85 -25.43 0.67
N ALA A 269 20.02 -24.61 -0.36
CA ALA A 269 20.77 -25.00 -1.57
C ALA A 269 22.26 -25.30 -1.30
N LYS A 270 22.90 -24.55 -0.40
CA LYS A 270 24.28 -24.84 0.05
C LYS A 270 24.38 -26.11 0.89
N PHE A 271 23.36 -26.40 1.70
CA PHE A 271 23.33 -27.64 2.47
C PHE A 271 23.09 -28.85 1.56
N GLU A 272 22.17 -28.73 0.60
CA GLU A 272 21.88 -29.77 -0.40
C GLU A 272 23.12 -30.13 -1.21
N SER A 273 23.84 -29.13 -1.75
CA SER A 273 25.10 -29.37 -2.48
C SER A 273 26.18 -30.04 -1.63
N LYS A 274 26.34 -29.64 -0.36
CA LYS A 274 27.28 -30.31 0.56
C LYS A 274 26.85 -31.75 0.86
N ALA A 275 25.56 -31.99 1.07
CA ALA A 275 25.03 -33.33 1.32
C ALA A 275 25.28 -34.28 0.13
N TRP A 276 25.10 -33.80 -1.11
CA TRP A 276 25.44 -34.57 -2.32
C TRP A 276 26.94 -34.87 -2.45
N ILE A 277 27.80 -33.92 -2.08
CA ILE A 277 29.25 -34.15 -2.02
C ILE A 277 29.60 -35.22 -0.98
N PHE A 278 29.05 -35.12 0.25
CA PHE A 278 29.29 -36.16 1.27
C PHE A 278 28.75 -37.53 0.85
N LEU A 279 27.56 -37.58 0.24
CA LEU A 279 26.96 -38.82 -0.25
C LEU A 279 27.81 -39.47 -1.36
N SER A 280 28.33 -38.67 -2.29
CA SER A 280 29.21 -39.18 -3.35
C SER A 280 30.53 -39.73 -2.80
N VAL A 281 31.19 -39.01 -1.89
CA VAL A 281 32.44 -39.48 -1.26
C VAL A 281 32.20 -40.77 -0.47
N LEU A 282 31.11 -40.86 0.28
CA LEU A 282 30.75 -42.06 1.04
C LEU A 282 30.47 -43.25 0.12
N SER A 283 29.79 -43.02 -1.01
CA SER A 283 29.51 -44.06 -2.00
C SER A 283 30.78 -44.63 -2.65
N VAL A 284 31.75 -43.78 -2.99
CA VAL A 284 33.05 -44.22 -3.54
C VAL A 284 33.83 -45.03 -2.51
N ALA A 285 33.88 -44.58 -1.25
CA ALA A 285 34.54 -45.32 -0.18
C ALA A 285 33.90 -46.70 0.06
N ALA A 286 32.57 -46.80 0.01
CA ALA A 286 31.85 -48.07 0.12
C ALA A 286 32.20 -49.03 -1.03
N VAL A 287 32.27 -48.52 -2.27
CA VAL A 287 32.65 -49.32 -3.45
C VAL A 287 34.08 -49.84 -3.34
N ILE A 288 35.04 -48.99 -2.93
CA ILE A 288 36.44 -49.40 -2.73
C ILE A 288 36.53 -50.50 -1.65
N THR A 289 35.81 -50.32 -0.54
CA THR A 289 35.77 -51.30 0.54
C THR A 289 35.18 -52.63 0.08
N PHE A 290 34.13 -52.59 -0.74
CA PHE A 290 33.53 -53.78 -1.35
C PHE A 290 34.47 -54.49 -2.31
N ILE A 291 35.20 -53.75 -3.17
CA ILE A 291 36.20 -54.32 -4.08
C ILE A 291 37.31 -55.03 -3.29
N LEU A 292 37.84 -54.40 -2.24
CA LEU A 292 38.85 -55.01 -1.37
C LEU A 292 38.33 -56.28 -0.71
N PHE A 293 37.08 -56.27 -0.23
CA PHE A 293 36.43 -57.44 0.33
C PHE A 293 36.34 -58.60 -0.68
N VAL A 294 35.91 -58.33 -1.92
CA VAL A 294 35.84 -59.33 -2.99
C VAL A 294 37.22 -59.91 -3.32
N ILE A 295 38.26 -59.07 -3.40
CA ILE A 295 39.64 -59.52 -3.65
C ILE A 295 40.12 -60.46 -2.53
N ILE A 296 39.87 -60.10 -1.27
CA ILE A 296 40.25 -60.93 -0.11
C ILE A 296 39.47 -62.26 -0.14
N ALA A 297 38.16 -62.22 -0.38
CA ALA A 297 37.32 -63.42 -0.45
C ALA A 297 37.77 -64.38 -1.56
N LEU A 298 38.09 -63.87 -2.76
CA LEU A 298 38.62 -64.67 -3.87
C LEU A 298 39.98 -65.28 -3.54
N LYS A 299 40.86 -64.53 -2.83
CA LYS A 299 42.18 -65.02 -2.42
C LYS A 299 42.08 -66.14 -1.38
N VAL A 300 41.16 -66.03 -0.43
CA VAL A 300 40.87 -67.07 0.57
C VAL A 300 40.25 -68.31 -0.09
N PHE A 301 39.36 -68.13 -1.08
CA PHE A 301 38.74 -69.25 -1.78
C PHE A 301 39.72 -70.02 -2.69
N LYS A 302 40.74 -69.36 -3.24
CA LYS A 302 41.83 -70.00 -4.00
C LYS A 302 42.86 -70.75 -3.14
N MET A 303 42.86 -70.55 -1.82
CA MET A 303 43.76 -71.24 -0.88
C MET A 303 43.14 -72.49 -0.25
N LYS A 304 41.88 -72.80 -0.58
CA LYS A 304 41.23 -74.08 -0.30
C LYS A 304 41.27 -74.96 -1.55
#